data_AF-A0A833VQA5-F1
#
_entry.id   AF-A0A833VQA5-F1
#
_cell.length_a   1.000
_cell.length_b   1.000
_cell.length_c   1.000
_cell.angle_alpha   90.00
_cell.angle_beta   90.00
_cell.angle_gamma   90.00
#
_symmetry.space_group_name_H-M   'P 1'
#
loop_
_entity.id
_entity.type
_entity.pdbx_description
1 polymer ?
#
loop_
_entity_poly.entity_id
_entity_poly.type
_entity_poly.pdbx_seq_one_letter_code
_entity_poly.pdbx_strand_id
1 'polypeptide(L)'
;MGAEQEQHEQEQDDDTMNRGYNLNDNVDILAEILTRLDGRSLGVAACVCRLWSTVCNRDTVWEALCDRHVVGGAGDPGTRSVVAALGGYRRLYRLCLGPALDRLTCSGDPADPDKQGWAHLSLSLSLSLFSIDCYERLEGRQRPASLLFLCSKPVNVV
;
A
#
# COMPACT_ATOMS: atom_id res chain seq x y z
N MET A 1 20.15 1.87 -67.89
CA MET A 1 19.00 1.80 -66.96
C MET A 1 19.05 0.46 -66.27
N GLY A 2 19.09 0.42 -64.94
CA GLY A 2 18.71 -0.78 -64.18
C GLY A 2 19.74 -1.39 -63.23
N ALA A 3 20.61 -0.61 -62.57
CA ALA A 3 21.48 -1.15 -61.51
C ALA A 3 21.64 -0.25 -60.27
N GLU A 4 20.79 0.76 -60.09
CA GLU A 4 20.92 1.75 -59.01
C GLU A 4 19.71 1.81 -58.06
N GLN A 5 18.72 0.91 -58.18
CA GLN A 5 17.45 1.06 -57.44
C GLN A 5 17.16 0.01 -56.36
N GLU A 6 17.93 -1.07 -56.22
CA GLU A 6 17.60 -2.13 -55.24
C GLU A 6 18.40 -2.03 -53.92
N GLN A 7 19.33 -1.08 -53.78
CA GLN A 7 20.14 -0.95 -52.55
C GLN A 7 19.54 0.01 -51.51
N HIS A 8 18.38 0.61 -51.76
CA HIS A 8 17.78 1.58 -50.84
C HIS A 8 16.63 1.05 -49.98
N GLU A 9 16.23 -0.22 -50.13
CA GLU A 9 15.08 -0.79 -49.42
C GLU A 9 15.43 -1.79 -48.30
N GLN A 10 16.71 -1.99 -47.96
CA GLN A 10 17.12 -2.95 -46.90
C GLN A 10 17.81 -2.36 -45.66
N GLU A 11 18.07 -1.05 -45.62
CA GLU A 11 18.69 -0.40 -44.43
C GLU A 11 17.67 0.15 -43.42
N GLN A 12 16.37 -0.10 -43.61
CA GLN A 12 15.31 0.51 -42.79
C GLN A 12 14.56 -0.47 -41.86
N ASP A 13 15.10 -1.66 -41.61
CA ASP A 13 14.50 -2.67 -40.71
C ASP A 13 15.40 -3.12 -39.54
N ASP A 14 16.67 -2.71 -39.48
CA ASP A 14 17.59 -3.15 -38.42
C ASP A 14 17.61 -2.22 -37.18
N ASP A 15 17.08 -1.01 -37.30
CA ASP A 15 16.99 -0.04 -36.18
C ASP A 15 15.85 -0.35 -35.19
N THR A 16 14.97 -1.30 -35.53
CA THR A 16 13.88 -1.75 -34.64
C THR A 16 14.30 -2.80 -33.62
N MET A 17 15.40 -3.52 -33.85
CA MET A 17 15.79 -4.67 -33.02
C MET A 17 16.50 -4.26 -31.71
N ASN A 18 17.01 -3.02 -31.63
CA ASN A 18 17.76 -2.50 -30.48
C ASN A 18 17.05 -1.36 -29.71
N ARG A 19 15.74 -1.18 -29.91
CA ARG A 19 14.94 -0.38 -28.97
C ARG A 19 14.80 -1.20 -27.69
N GLY A 20 15.82 -1.09 -26.84
CA GLY A 20 15.87 -1.74 -25.54
C GLY A 20 14.54 -1.61 -24.81
N TYR A 21 14.11 -2.69 -24.17
CA TYR A 21 12.85 -2.72 -23.44
C TYR A 21 12.85 -1.59 -22.39
N ASN A 22 11.96 -0.61 -22.55
CA ASN A 22 11.78 0.41 -21.51
C ASN A 22 10.66 -0.05 -20.59
N LEU A 23 11.00 -0.29 -19.32
CA LEU A 23 10.01 -0.64 -18.30
C LEU A 23 8.89 0.42 -18.18
N ASN A 24 9.21 1.67 -18.50
CA ASN A 24 8.28 2.80 -18.46
C ASN A 24 7.18 2.73 -19.55
N ASP A 25 7.35 1.92 -20.59
CA ASP A 25 6.35 1.77 -21.65
C ASP A 25 5.18 0.89 -21.21
N ASN A 26 5.40 0.05 -20.19
CA ASN A 26 4.41 -0.90 -19.67
C ASN A 26 4.03 -0.54 -18.24
N VAL A 27 3.07 0.38 -18.10
CA VAL A 27 2.61 0.89 -16.80
C VAL A 27 2.05 -0.21 -15.90
N ASP A 28 1.42 -1.24 -16.47
CA ASP A 28 0.84 -2.35 -15.72
C ASP A 28 1.92 -3.23 -15.07
N ILE A 29 2.98 -3.55 -15.81
CA ILE A 29 4.14 -4.31 -15.29
C ILE A 29 4.84 -3.49 -14.21
N LEU A 30 5.04 -2.19 -14.45
CA LEU A 30 5.61 -1.28 -13.45
C LEU A 30 4.75 -1.27 -12.18
N ALA A 31 3.43 -1.18 -12.29
CA ALA A 31 2.53 -1.22 -11.16
C ALA A 31 2.63 -2.55 -10.39
N GLU A 32 2.68 -3.68 -11.10
CA GLU A 32 2.86 -5.00 -10.47
C GLU A 32 4.16 -5.08 -9.68
N ILE A 33 5.28 -4.64 -10.26
CA ILE A 33 6.59 -4.62 -9.56
C ILE A 33 6.50 -3.75 -8.31
N LEU A 34 5.91 -2.55 -8.42
CA LEU A 34 5.77 -1.63 -7.29
C LEU A 34 4.88 -2.19 -6.18
N THR A 35 3.86 -3.00 -6.50
CA THR A 35 3.04 -3.67 -5.47
C THR A 35 3.85 -4.66 -4.63
N ARG A 36 5.00 -5.14 -5.11
CA ARG A 36 5.86 -6.09 -4.38
C ARG A 36 6.73 -5.41 -3.33
N LEU A 37 6.92 -4.10 -3.41
CA LEU A 37 7.74 -3.32 -2.50
C LEU A 37 7.06 -3.05 -1.15
N ASP A 38 7.86 -2.74 -0.13
CA ASP A 38 7.39 -2.19 1.15
C ASP A 38 7.16 -0.67 1.05
N GLY A 39 6.43 -0.11 2.02
CA GLY A 39 5.98 1.28 1.95
C GLY A 39 7.12 2.30 1.91
N ARG A 40 8.28 2.01 2.51
CA ARG A 40 9.47 2.87 2.42
C ARG A 40 10.06 2.87 1.02
N SER A 41 10.26 1.69 0.44
CA SER A 41 10.78 1.55 -0.93
C SER A 41 9.85 2.18 -1.97
N LEU A 42 8.53 2.09 -1.77
CA LEU A 42 7.53 2.79 -2.58
C LEU A 42 7.69 4.31 -2.55
N GLY A 43 8.01 4.87 -1.38
CA GLY A 43 8.32 6.29 -1.22
C GLY A 43 9.57 6.71 -1.99
N VAL A 44 10.63 5.90 -1.96
CA VAL A 44 11.86 6.16 -2.73
C VAL A 44 11.61 6.00 -4.23
N ALA A 45 10.87 4.97 -4.65
CA ALA A 45 10.51 4.73 -6.04
C ALA A 45 9.69 5.89 -6.64
N ALA A 46 8.83 6.53 -5.84
CA ALA A 46 8.06 7.69 -6.28
C ALA A 46 8.92 8.91 -6.66
N CYS A 47 10.19 8.94 -6.25
CA CYS A 47 11.14 10.02 -6.54
C CYS A 47 11.94 9.82 -7.83
N VAL A 48 11.84 8.65 -8.48
CA VAL A 48 12.65 8.33 -9.67
C VAL A 48 12.27 9.20 -10.87
N CYS A 49 10.97 9.28 -11.18
CA CYS A 49 10.46 10.14 -12.24
C CYS A 49 8.95 10.40 -12.05
N ARG A 50 8.37 11.28 -12.88
CA ARG A 50 6.93 11.62 -12.80
C ARG A 50 6.02 10.41 -12.99
N LEU A 51 6.35 9.51 -13.93
CA LEU A 51 5.58 8.28 -14.16
C LEU A 51 5.55 7.41 -12.90
N TRP A 52 6.71 7.13 -12.33
CA TRP A 52 6.81 6.32 -11.11
C TRP A 52 6.09 6.98 -9.94
N SER A 53 6.22 8.30 -9.79
CA SER A 53 5.44 9.07 -8.82
C SER A 53 3.94 8.87 -9.00
N THR A 54 3.43 8.95 -10.24
CA THR A 54 1.99 8.73 -10.50
C THR A 54 1.55 7.31 -10.18
N VAL A 55 2.34 6.29 -10.53
CA VAL A 55 2.01 4.89 -10.28
C VAL A 55 2.08 4.55 -8.79
N CYS A 56 3.14 4.98 -8.10
CA CYS A 56 3.30 4.80 -6.65
C CYS A 56 2.19 5.50 -5.84
N ASN A 57 1.52 6.51 -6.39
CA ASN A 57 0.41 7.19 -5.72
C ASN A 57 -0.97 6.56 -5.99
N ARG A 58 -1.07 5.55 -6.87
CA ARG A 58 -2.35 4.86 -7.13
C ARG A 58 -2.75 4.03 -5.92
N ASP A 59 -4.00 4.15 -5.48
CA ASP A 59 -4.51 3.41 -4.33
C ASP A 59 -4.45 1.90 -4.50
N THR A 60 -4.54 1.38 -5.73
CA THR A 60 -4.41 -0.07 -6.03
C THR A 60 -3.07 -0.66 -5.61
N VAL A 61 -1.99 0.13 -5.67
CA VAL A 61 -0.66 -0.31 -5.24
C VAL A 61 -0.59 -0.40 -3.72
N TRP A 62 -1.20 0.57 -3.03
CA TRP A 62 -1.28 0.58 -1.57
C TRP A 62 -2.25 -0.48 -1.03
N GLU A 63 -3.35 -0.76 -1.74
CA GLU A 63 -4.30 -1.82 -1.42
C GLU A 63 -3.60 -3.18 -1.38
N ALA A 64 -2.89 -3.55 -2.45
CA ALA A 64 -2.14 -4.79 -2.54
C ALA A 64 -1.07 -4.94 -1.44
N LEU A 65 -0.52 -3.81 -0.96
CA LEU A 65 0.40 -3.79 0.17
C LEU A 65 -0.35 -4.03 1.49
N CYS A 66 -1.47 -3.34 1.72
CA CYS A 66 -2.29 -3.50 2.92
C CYS A 66 -2.87 -4.92 3.06
N ASP A 67 -3.27 -5.53 1.94
CA ASP A 67 -3.80 -6.90 1.89
C ASP A 67 -2.85 -7.96 2.44
N ARG A 68 -1.53 -7.73 2.35
CA ARG A 68 -0.51 -8.66 2.89
C ARG A 68 -0.44 -8.65 4.41
N HIS A 69 -0.85 -7.56 5.04
CA HIS A 69 -0.67 -7.35 6.48
C HIS A 69 -1.95 -7.58 7.30
N VAL A 70 -3.13 -7.49 6.67
CA VAL A 70 -4.41 -7.70 7.34
C VAL A 70 -4.91 -9.12 7.05
N VAL A 71 -4.92 -10.00 8.06
CA VAL A 71 -5.50 -11.36 7.90
C VAL A 71 -7.01 -11.18 7.71
N GLY A 72 -7.52 -11.73 6.61
CA GLY A 72 -8.91 -11.56 6.16
C GLY A 72 -9.04 -10.80 4.84
N GLY A 73 -7.97 -10.16 4.36
CA GLY A 73 -7.94 -9.42 3.10
C GLY A 73 -8.75 -8.12 3.19
N ALA A 74 -8.14 -7.00 2.83
CA ALA A 74 -8.90 -5.78 2.54
C ALA A 74 -9.68 -5.88 1.20
N GLY A 75 -9.77 -7.09 0.65
CA GLY A 75 -10.64 -7.47 -0.47
C GLY A 75 -12.09 -7.74 -0.06
N ASP A 76 -12.44 -7.74 1.23
CA ASP A 76 -13.85 -7.68 1.62
C ASP A 76 -14.43 -6.34 1.15
N PRO A 77 -15.47 -6.33 0.28
CA PRO A 77 -16.01 -5.10 -0.30
C PRO A 77 -16.48 -4.08 0.75
N GLY A 78 -16.81 -4.54 1.97
CA GLY A 78 -17.10 -3.67 3.11
C GLY A 78 -15.90 -2.81 3.49
N THR A 79 -14.71 -3.39 3.56
CA THR A 79 -13.49 -2.67 3.95
C THR A 79 -13.07 -1.62 2.92
N ARG A 80 -13.23 -1.89 1.62
CA ARG A 80 -12.96 -0.92 0.53
C ARG A 80 -13.75 0.37 0.69
N SER A 81 -15.03 0.27 1.05
CA SER A 81 -15.89 1.45 1.23
C SER A 81 -15.49 2.31 2.43
N VAL A 82 -15.11 1.67 3.53
CA VAL A 82 -14.60 2.35 4.74
C VAL A 82 -13.26 3.02 4.42
N VAL A 83 -12.33 2.31 3.78
CA VAL A 83 -11.02 2.86 3.40
C VAL A 83 -11.17 4.02 2.41
N ALA A 84 -12.10 3.93 1.46
CA ALA A 84 -12.42 5.04 0.57
C ALA A 84 -12.93 6.26 1.36
N ALA A 85 -13.84 6.07 2.34
CA ALA A 85 -14.33 7.15 3.20
C ALA A 85 -13.22 7.78 4.07
N LEU A 86 -12.20 7.01 4.44
CA LEU A 86 -11.02 7.47 5.18
C LEU A 86 -10.05 8.27 4.30
N GLY A 87 -10.23 8.25 2.97
CA GLY A 87 -9.36 8.92 2.01
C GLY A 87 -8.30 8.02 1.37
N GLY A 88 -8.55 6.72 1.28
CA GLY A 88 -7.78 5.76 0.50
C GLY A 88 -6.75 4.94 1.29
N TYR A 89 -6.27 3.87 0.65
CA TYR A 89 -5.33 2.90 1.24
C TYR A 89 -4.00 3.55 1.60
N ARG A 90 -3.53 4.52 0.81
CA ARG A 90 -2.31 5.27 1.12
C ARG A 90 -2.39 6.03 2.44
N ARG A 91 -3.57 6.55 2.79
CA ARG A 91 -3.77 7.27 4.05
C ARG A 91 -3.88 6.31 5.22
N LEU A 92 -4.60 5.21 5.05
CA LEU A 92 -4.66 4.13 6.03
C LEU A 92 -3.26 3.58 6.35
N TYR A 93 -2.43 3.35 5.34
CA TYR A 93 -1.07 2.88 5.54
C TYR A 93 -0.26 3.85 6.40
N ARG A 94 -0.28 5.15 6.08
CA ARG A 94 0.51 6.15 6.83
C ARG A 94 0.04 6.35 8.27
N LEU A 95 -1.27 6.24 8.53
CA LEU A 95 -1.83 6.51 9.86
C LEU A 95 -1.80 5.29 10.78
N CYS A 96 -2.00 4.09 10.24
CA CYS A 96 -2.18 2.88 11.05
C CYS A 96 -1.08 1.85 10.79
N LEU A 97 -0.93 1.40 9.54
CA LEU A 97 -0.10 0.23 9.23
C LEU A 97 1.40 0.52 9.34
N GLY A 98 1.87 1.65 8.78
CA GLY A 98 3.28 2.04 8.77
C GLY A 98 3.87 2.17 10.17
N PRO A 99 3.27 2.97 11.08
CA PRO A 99 3.73 3.09 12.46
C PRO A 99 3.70 1.76 13.23
N ALA A 100 2.71 0.91 12.97
CA ALA A 100 2.65 -0.42 13.58
C ALA A 100 3.75 -1.34 13.04
N LEU A 101 3.98 -1.35 11.72
CA LEU A 101 5.06 -2.11 11.08
C LEU A 101 6.43 -1.68 11.60
N ASP A 102 6.70 -0.39 11.71
CA ASP A 102 7.98 0.11 12.21
C ASP A 102 8.25 -0.39 13.64
N ARG A 103 7.23 -0.36 14.51
CA ARG A 103 7.33 -0.92 15.88
C ARG A 103 7.63 -2.41 15.88
N LEU A 104 7.04 -3.15 14.96
CA LEU A 104 7.29 -4.59 14.80
C LEU A 104 8.71 -4.85 14.29
N THR A 105 9.20 -4.06 13.34
CA THR A 105 10.57 -4.20 12.80
C THR A 105 11.64 -3.86 13.84
N CYS A 106 11.38 -2.94 14.77
CA CYS A 106 12.26 -2.64 15.88
C CYS A 106 12.33 -3.74 16.94
N SER A 107 11.39 -4.70 16.94
CA SER A 107 11.32 -5.78 17.95
C SER A 107 12.17 -7.03 17.63
N GLY A 108 13.01 -6.97 16.59
CA GLY A 108 14.00 -8.01 16.26
C GLY A 108 13.47 -9.16 15.38
N ASP A 109 14.41 -9.95 14.84
CA ASP A 109 14.34 -11.05 13.84
C ASP A 109 13.02 -11.36 13.07
N PRO A 110 13.03 -11.32 11.72
CA PRO A 110 11.86 -11.49 10.84
C PRO A 110 11.43 -12.95 10.56
N ALA A 111 12.10 -13.95 11.12
CA ALA A 111 11.90 -15.36 10.78
C ALA A 111 10.94 -16.12 11.72
N ASP A 112 10.35 -15.44 12.71
CA ASP A 112 9.53 -16.08 13.75
C ASP A 112 8.03 -16.02 13.41
N PRO A 113 7.36 -17.17 13.17
CA PRO A 113 5.94 -17.22 12.82
C PRO A 113 5.03 -16.65 13.92
N ASP A 114 5.45 -16.68 15.19
CA ASP A 114 4.67 -16.09 16.29
C ASP A 114 4.60 -14.57 16.14
N LYS A 115 5.64 -13.91 15.61
CA LYS A 115 5.66 -12.46 15.41
C LYS A 115 4.71 -12.00 14.31
N GLN A 116 4.42 -12.83 13.31
CA GLN A 116 3.38 -12.52 12.32
C GLN A 116 2.00 -12.48 12.98
N GLY A 117 1.75 -13.36 13.96
CA GLY A 117 0.55 -13.32 14.81
C GLY A 117 0.49 -12.07 15.68
N TRP A 118 1.60 -11.70 16.32
CA TRP A 118 1.69 -10.46 17.12
C TRP A 118 1.54 -9.18 16.27
N ALA A 119 2.12 -9.18 15.07
CA ALA A 119 1.93 -8.12 14.08
C ALA A 119 0.46 -7.98 13.75
N HIS A 120 -0.20 -9.11 13.46
CA HIS A 120 -1.62 -9.14 13.14
C HIS A 120 -2.49 -8.62 14.29
N LEU A 121 -2.25 -9.05 15.53
CA LEU A 121 -3.00 -8.58 16.71
C LEU A 121 -2.76 -7.09 16.99
N SER A 122 -1.53 -6.62 16.81
CA SER A 122 -1.20 -5.20 16.97
C SER A 122 -1.90 -4.35 15.90
N LEU A 123 -1.96 -4.85 14.67
CA LEU A 123 -2.65 -4.21 13.56
C LEU A 123 -4.16 -4.19 13.79
N SER A 124 -4.78 -5.30 14.18
CA SER A 124 -6.22 -5.37 14.44
C SER A 124 -6.64 -4.42 15.57
N LEU A 125 -5.84 -4.33 16.64
CA LEU A 125 -6.07 -3.38 17.73
C LEU A 125 -5.90 -1.92 17.26
N SER A 126 -4.87 -1.63 16.47
CA SER A 126 -4.65 -0.29 15.91
C SER A 126 -5.80 0.14 14.97
N LEU A 127 -6.33 -0.79 14.19
CA LEU A 127 -7.46 -0.56 13.28
C LEU A 127 -8.76 -0.35 14.07
N SER A 128 -8.97 -1.11 15.14
CA SER A 128 -10.10 -0.93 16.06
C SER A 128 -10.07 0.46 16.70
N LEU A 129 -8.93 0.87 17.27
CA LEU A 129 -8.77 2.21 17.85
C LEU A 129 -8.94 3.32 16.82
N PHE A 130 -8.40 3.12 15.61
CA PHE A 130 -8.55 4.08 14.52
C PHE A 130 -10.01 4.20 14.05
N SER A 131 -10.73 3.08 13.95
CA SER A 131 -12.16 3.05 13.63
C SER A 131 -12.94 3.87 14.66
N ILE A 132 -12.66 3.67 15.96
CA ILE A 132 -13.31 4.43 17.04
C ILE A 132 -13.00 5.94 16.92
N ASP A 133 -11.74 6.33 16.73
CA ASP A 133 -11.33 7.73 16.51
C ASP A 133 -11.99 8.35 15.27
N CYS A 134 -12.24 7.57 14.22
CA CYS A 134 -12.97 8.02 13.04
C CYS A 134 -14.46 8.24 13.33
N TYR A 135 -15.10 7.34 14.09
CA TYR A 135 -16.48 7.53 14.53
C TYR A 135 -16.63 8.75 15.44
N GLU A 136 -15.72 8.94 16.40
CA GLU A 136 -15.73 10.12 17.27
C GLU A 136 -15.59 11.43 16.49
N ARG A 137 -14.81 11.45 15.40
CA ARG A 137 -14.68 12.62 14.52
C ARG A 137 -15.89 12.84 13.61
N LEU A 138 -16.57 11.78 13.19
CA LEU A 138 -17.81 11.87 12.41
C LEU A 138 -18.99 12.37 13.27
N GLU A 139 -19.00 12.03 14.56
CA GLU A 139 -20.05 12.44 15.53
C GLU A 139 -19.85 13.85 16.12
N GLY A 140 -18.96 14.66 15.54
CA GLY A 140 -18.61 16.03 15.97
C GLY A 140 -19.73 17.09 15.99
N ARG A 141 -21.01 16.72 16.17
CA ARG A 141 -22.10 17.64 16.53
C ARG A 141 -22.80 17.32 17.86
N GLN A 142 -22.54 16.18 18.50
CA GLN A 142 -22.99 15.89 19.87
C GLN A 142 -21.89 15.13 20.62
N ARG A 143 -21.57 15.62 21.82
CA ARG A 143 -20.59 15.16 22.82
C ARG A 143 -19.96 13.76 22.63
N PRO A 144 -18.63 13.61 22.88
CA PRO A 144 -17.97 12.32 22.78
C PRO A 144 -18.55 11.33 23.79
N ALA A 145 -19.09 10.21 23.30
CA ALA A 145 -19.34 9.01 24.09
C ALA A 145 -17.99 8.33 24.37
N SER A 146 -17.20 8.99 25.21
CA SER A 146 -15.88 8.57 25.64
C SER A 146 -15.89 7.11 26.10
N LEU A 147 -14.89 6.34 25.64
CA LEU A 147 -14.57 4.94 26.04
C LEU A 147 -14.19 4.80 27.53
N LEU A 148 -14.86 5.50 28.44
CA LEU A 148 -14.68 5.38 29.89
C LEU A 148 -14.98 3.95 30.40
N PHE A 149 -15.70 3.15 29.61
CA PHE A 149 -15.91 1.72 29.85
C PHE A 149 -14.60 0.90 29.79
N LEU A 150 -13.64 1.26 28.94
CA LEU A 150 -12.35 0.54 28.87
C LEU A 150 -11.36 1.01 29.94
N CYS A 151 -11.57 2.20 30.51
CA CYS A 151 -10.79 2.73 31.62
C CYS A 151 -11.39 2.41 33.00
N SER A 152 -12.42 1.56 33.09
CA SER A 152 -12.87 1.06 34.38
C SER A 152 -11.75 0.24 35.01
N LYS A 153 -11.26 0.70 36.17
CA LYS A 153 -10.36 -0.07 37.04
C LYS A 153 -10.85 -1.52 37.12
N PRO A 154 -9.96 -2.53 37.16
CA PRO A 154 -10.41 -3.91 37.35
C PRO A 154 -11.23 -3.95 38.64
N VAL A 155 -12.53 -4.19 38.50
CA VAL A 155 -13.40 -4.55 39.61
C VAL A 155 -12.90 -5.91 40.03
N ASN A 156 -12.13 -5.94 41.12
CA ASN A 156 -11.70 -7.17 41.76
C ASN A 156 -12.99 -7.86 42.23
N VAL A 157 -13.42 -8.89 41.51
CA VAL A 157 -14.56 -9.70 41.91
C VAL A 157 -14.04 -10.77 42.85
N VAL A 158 -14.21 -10.48 44.14
CA VAL A 158 -14.14 -11.37 45.33
C VAL A 158 -12.78 -11.99 45.66
#